data_AF-A0A2E0H9Z1-F1
#
_entry.id   AF-A0A2E0H9Z1-F1
#
_cell.length_a   1.000
_cell.length_b   1.000
_cell.length_c   1.000
_cell.angle_alpha   90.00
_cell.angle_beta   90.00
_cell.angle_gamma   90.00
#
_symmetry.space_group_name_H-M   'P 1'
#
loop_
_entity.id
_entity.type
_entity.pdbx_description
1 polymer ?
#
loop_
_entity_poly.entity_id
_entity_poly.type
_entity_poly.pdbx_seq_one_letter_code
_entity_poly.pdbx_strand_id
1 'polypeptide(L)'
;MRNELTNSDARRLFLFLHGLSGSLNDNHNKEALPEIIKRIGFVQIDSIKTAERAHHHILFSRCNSYDHTWLDYHLEEKRSLFENWTHDASIIPMEFFPYWGHRFLRTRDKLVGSRWWKNRMGDDPDEICRRVLHHIEQNGAAKSRDLRWNRGDEFPDKSKKSSSWWGWNPSKAALVFLWRTGKLAVAKREGFQKVYDLTERVIPDVYRKLKYSEQEYIDWNCTTAIENIGFGSHTEIAKYWEGVTPQEAKTWCEKSQHNYIMEIQVEA
;
A
#
# COMPACT_ATOMS: atom_id res chain seq x y z
N MET A 1 16.91 -14.87 30.96
CA MET A 1 16.65 -15.04 29.52
C MET A 1 17.96 -14.84 28.79
N ARG A 2 18.28 -15.66 27.76
CA ARG A 2 19.44 -15.38 26.91
C ARG A 2 19.01 -14.27 25.93
N ASN A 3 19.78 -13.19 25.86
CA ASN A 3 19.56 -12.10 24.90
C ASN A 3 20.21 -12.45 23.55
N GLU A 4 19.98 -13.67 23.07
CA GLU A 4 20.59 -14.22 21.88
C GLU A 4 19.54 -14.97 21.06
N LEU A 5 19.47 -14.68 19.77
CA LEU A 5 18.63 -15.35 18.80
C LEU A 5 19.52 -16.06 17.79
N THR A 6 19.51 -17.39 17.80
CA THR A 6 20.26 -18.17 16.82
C THR A 6 19.68 -17.98 15.42
N ASN A 7 20.49 -18.14 14.38
CA ASN A 7 20.01 -18.09 13.00
C ASN A 7 18.90 -19.12 12.70
N SER A 8 18.94 -20.27 13.37
CA SER A 8 17.89 -21.28 13.24
C SER A 8 16.56 -20.80 13.82
N ASP A 9 16.60 -20.16 14.99
CA ASP A 9 15.39 -19.67 15.64
C ASP A 9 14.86 -18.41 14.96
N ALA A 10 15.74 -17.53 14.48
CA ALA A 10 15.39 -16.39 13.64
C ALA A 10 14.61 -16.82 12.38
N ARG A 11 15.08 -17.86 11.67
CA ARG A 11 14.37 -18.41 10.49
C ARG A 11 13.02 -19.01 10.86
N ARG A 12 12.93 -19.77 11.95
CA ARG A 12 11.66 -20.34 12.43
C ARG A 12 10.67 -19.26 12.81
N LEU A 13 11.12 -18.24 13.54
CA LEU A 13 10.31 -17.08 13.91
C LEU A 13 9.80 -16.36 12.67
N PHE A 14 10.66 -16.09 11.69
CA PHE A 14 10.28 -15.47 10.43
C PHE A 14 9.21 -16.28 9.68
N LEU A 15 9.43 -17.59 9.51
CA LEU A 15 8.44 -18.49 8.88
C LEU A 15 7.12 -18.52 9.64
N PHE A 16 7.17 -18.51 10.98
CA PHE A 16 5.99 -18.50 11.82
C PHE A 16 5.20 -17.19 11.68
N LEU A 17 5.85 -16.03 11.84
CA LEU A 17 5.20 -14.73 11.69
C LEU A 17 4.58 -14.59 10.31
N HIS A 18 5.26 -15.10 9.28
CA HIS A 18 4.81 -14.99 7.89
C HIS A 18 3.80 -16.06 7.47
N GLY A 19 3.32 -16.89 8.40
CA GLY A 19 2.29 -17.90 8.13
C GLY A 19 2.75 -19.06 7.26
N LEU A 20 4.05 -19.34 7.22
CA LEU A 20 4.68 -20.39 6.39
C LEU A 20 5.04 -21.65 7.17
N SER A 21 4.85 -21.67 8.50
CA SER A 21 5.13 -22.83 9.35
C SER A 21 3.88 -23.55 9.87
N GLY A 22 2.68 -23.07 9.53
CA GLY A 22 1.41 -23.64 9.97
C GLY A 22 0.95 -24.82 9.10
N SER A 23 -0.06 -25.56 9.58
CA SER A 23 -0.75 -26.56 8.76
C SER A 23 -1.52 -25.86 7.65
N LEU A 24 -1.34 -26.31 6.40
CA LEU A 24 -2.16 -25.84 5.28
C LEU A 24 -3.56 -26.47 5.25
N ASN A 25 -3.84 -27.44 6.12
CA ASN A 25 -5.15 -28.14 6.17
C ASN A 25 -6.22 -27.37 6.96
N ASP A 26 -5.94 -26.12 7.32
CA ASP A 26 -6.93 -25.26 7.95
C ASP A 26 -8.01 -24.89 6.92
N ASN A 27 -9.27 -25.19 7.23
CA ASN A 27 -10.41 -24.89 6.35
C ASN A 27 -10.71 -23.37 6.35
N HIS A 28 -9.81 -22.59 5.76
CA HIS A 28 -10.03 -21.17 5.52
C HIS A 28 -11.08 -20.98 4.43
N ASN A 29 -11.90 -19.96 4.61
CA ASN A 29 -12.82 -19.45 3.60
C ASN A 29 -12.47 -17.99 3.30
N LYS A 30 -13.21 -17.37 2.38
CA LYS A 30 -12.96 -15.98 1.96
C LYS A 30 -12.82 -15.01 3.13
N GLU A 31 -13.64 -15.13 4.18
CA GLU A 31 -13.65 -14.21 5.31
C GLU A 31 -12.34 -14.23 6.13
N ALA A 32 -11.49 -15.26 5.98
CA ALA A 32 -10.18 -15.32 6.63
C ALA A 32 -9.12 -14.46 5.93
N LEU A 33 -9.34 -14.03 4.68
CA LEU A 33 -8.31 -13.38 3.87
C LEU A 33 -7.76 -12.07 4.48
N PRO A 34 -8.59 -11.16 5.06
CA PRO A 34 -8.06 -9.95 5.68
C PRO A 34 -7.12 -10.23 6.85
N GLU A 35 -7.40 -11.24 7.67
CA GLU A 35 -6.55 -11.63 8.79
C GLU A 35 -5.23 -12.28 8.31
N ILE A 36 -5.27 -13.07 7.24
CA ILE A 36 -4.05 -13.61 6.61
C ILE A 36 -3.15 -12.47 6.13
N ILE A 37 -3.72 -11.45 5.46
CA ILE A 37 -2.97 -10.28 4.97
C ILE A 37 -2.46 -9.44 6.14
N LYS A 38 -3.28 -9.23 7.18
CA LYS A 38 -2.89 -8.52 8.40
C LYS A 38 -1.70 -9.17 9.10
N ARG A 39 -1.70 -10.50 9.20
CA ARG A 39 -0.62 -11.28 9.82
C ARG A 39 0.73 -11.05 9.14
N ILE A 40 0.75 -10.77 7.84
CA ILE A 40 1.96 -10.45 7.07
C ILE A 40 2.10 -8.96 6.75
N GLY A 41 1.23 -8.14 7.36
CA GLY A 41 1.10 -6.70 7.24
C GLY A 41 0.44 -6.24 5.95
N PHE A 42 0.94 -6.68 4.80
CA PHE A 42 0.41 -6.34 3.47
C PHE A 42 0.86 -7.34 2.40
N VAL A 43 0.24 -7.24 1.22
CA VAL A 43 0.66 -8.00 0.04
C VAL A 43 0.96 -7.06 -1.12
N GLN A 44 2.19 -7.06 -1.60
CA GLN A 44 2.60 -6.27 -2.77
C GLN A 44 1.96 -6.79 -4.06
N ILE A 45 1.45 -5.86 -4.88
CA ILE A 45 0.80 -6.16 -6.15
C ILE A 45 1.79 -6.11 -7.32
N ASP A 46 2.22 -7.28 -7.80
CA ASP A 46 3.09 -7.39 -8.96
C ASP A 46 2.36 -7.38 -10.32
N SER A 47 3.00 -6.74 -11.30
CA SER A 47 2.54 -6.61 -12.69
C SER A 47 2.89 -7.80 -13.59
N ILE A 48 3.91 -8.59 -13.26
CA ILE A 48 4.41 -9.72 -14.05
C ILE A 48 3.46 -10.92 -13.91
N LYS A 49 3.10 -11.54 -15.03
CA LYS A 49 2.21 -12.70 -15.10
C LYS A 49 2.74 -13.75 -16.09
N THR A 50 3.91 -14.31 -15.80
CA THR A 50 4.47 -15.41 -16.61
C THR A 50 3.79 -16.73 -16.30
N ALA A 51 3.58 -17.05 -15.01
CA ALA A 51 2.77 -18.17 -14.55
C ALA A 51 1.50 -17.61 -13.89
N GLU A 52 1.64 -17.01 -12.72
CA GLU A 52 0.64 -16.16 -12.08
C GLU A 52 1.36 -14.97 -11.41
N ARG A 53 0.60 -13.96 -10.99
CA ARG A 53 1.12 -12.78 -10.29
C ARG A 53 1.56 -13.14 -8.87
N ALA A 54 2.63 -12.49 -8.40
CA ALA A 54 3.26 -12.81 -7.12
C ALA A 54 2.30 -12.76 -5.91
N HIS A 55 1.37 -11.79 -5.86
CA HIS A 55 0.41 -11.68 -4.75
C HIS A 55 -0.50 -12.89 -4.61
N HIS A 56 -0.91 -13.52 -5.72
CA HIS A 56 -1.72 -14.73 -5.64
C HIS A 56 -0.89 -15.91 -5.12
N HIS A 57 0.38 -16.03 -5.51
CA HIS A 57 1.29 -17.03 -4.95
C HIS A 57 1.56 -16.83 -3.45
N ILE A 58 1.71 -15.58 -3.01
CA ILE A 58 1.89 -15.22 -1.59
C ILE A 58 0.69 -15.67 -0.76
N LEU A 59 -0.53 -15.44 -1.26
CA LEU A 59 -1.76 -15.82 -0.55
C LEU A 59 -1.99 -17.32 -0.58
N PHE A 60 -1.81 -17.96 -1.73
CA PHE A 60 -1.97 -19.41 -1.89
C PHE A 60 -1.00 -20.20 -1.00
N SER A 61 0.26 -19.75 -0.85
CA SER A 61 1.23 -20.44 0.01
C SER A 61 0.91 -20.40 1.50
N ARG A 62 -0.06 -19.55 1.91
CA ARG A 62 -0.55 -19.42 3.30
C ARG A 62 -1.95 -19.97 3.49
N CYS A 63 -2.70 -20.15 2.39
CA CYS A 63 -4.08 -20.57 2.37
C CYS A 63 -4.34 -21.35 1.09
N ASN A 64 -4.31 -22.68 1.16
CA ASN A 64 -4.43 -23.56 -0.01
C ASN A 64 -5.81 -23.48 -0.69
N SER A 65 -6.86 -23.06 0.03
CA SER A 65 -8.21 -22.83 -0.48
C SER A 65 -8.40 -21.44 -1.10
N TYR A 66 -7.34 -20.63 -1.14
CA TYR A 66 -7.40 -19.27 -1.67
C TYR A 66 -7.86 -19.25 -3.12
N ASP A 67 -8.88 -18.45 -3.39
CA ASP A 67 -9.40 -18.16 -4.72
C ASP A 67 -9.24 -16.66 -5.03
N HIS A 68 -8.93 -16.33 -6.29
CA HIS A 68 -8.68 -14.94 -6.69
C HIS A 68 -9.88 -14.03 -6.42
N THR A 69 -11.11 -14.54 -6.54
CA THR A 69 -12.35 -13.79 -6.29
C THR A 69 -12.46 -13.29 -4.85
N TRP A 70 -11.71 -13.88 -3.91
CA TRP A 70 -11.69 -13.39 -2.53
C TRP A 70 -11.06 -12.01 -2.43
N LEU A 71 -10.01 -11.74 -3.22
CA LEU A 71 -9.42 -10.41 -3.28
C LEU A 71 -10.42 -9.40 -3.85
N ASP A 72 -11.09 -9.75 -4.95
CA ASP A 72 -12.09 -8.87 -5.57
C ASP A 72 -13.23 -8.58 -4.58
N TYR A 73 -13.75 -9.60 -3.90
CA TYR A 73 -14.77 -9.45 -2.86
C TYR A 73 -14.30 -8.50 -1.74
N HIS A 74 -13.09 -8.68 -1.21
CA HIS A 74 -12.60 -7.88 -0.09
C HIS A 74 -12.14 -6.47 -0.46
N LEU A 75 -11.64 -6.29 -1.69
CA LEU A 75 -11.23 -4.99 -2.22
C LEU A 75 -12.42 -4.18 -2.70
N GLU A 76 -13.42 -4.79 -3.34
CA GLU A 76 -14.46 -4.08 -4.12
C GLU A 76 -15.83 -4.07 -3.44
N GLU A 77 -16.24 -5.18 -2.83
CA GLU A 77 -17.58 -5.34 -2.25
C GLU A 77 -17.57 -5.11 -0.73
N LYS A 78 -16.84 -5.96 0.01
CA LYS A 78 -16.81 -5.98 1.47
C LYS A 78 -16.03 -4.81 2.07
N ARG A 79 -15.07 -4.25 1.31
CA ARG A 79 -14.20 -3.14 1.72
C ARG A 79 -13.48 -3.38 3.05
N SER A 80 -13.02 -4.61 3.27
CA SER A 80 -12.15 -4.95 4.40
C SER A 80 -10.66 -4.90 4.04
N LEU A 81 -10.34 -4.70 2.76
CA LEU A 81 -9.00 -4.43 2.24
C LEU A 81 -9.03 -3.16 1.38
N PHE A 82 -7.89 -2.47 1.29
CA PHE A 82 -7.71 -1.36 0.34
C PHE A 82 -6.35 -1.46 -0.35
N GLU A 83 -6.25 -0.81 -1.52
CA GLU A 83 -4.99 -0.69 -2.23
C GLU A 83 -4.38 0.70 -2.04
N ASN A 84 -3.14 0.76 -1.55
CA ASN A 84 -2.37 2.00 -1.51
C ASN A 84 -0.86 1.73 -1.63
N TRP A 85 -0.06 2.80 -1.57
CA TRP A 85 1.39 2.74 -1.64
C TRP A 85 2.01 2.57 -0.24
N THR A 86 2.76 1.49 -0.05
CA THR A 86 3.69 1.30 1.09
C THR A 86 5.09 1.75 0.66
N HIS A 87 5.98 0.81 0.34
CA HIS A 87 7.17 1.01 -0.49
C HIS A 87 6.86 0.71 -1.98
N ASP A 88 5.78 -0.03 -2.25
CA ASP A 88 5.20 -0.28 -3.58
C ASP A 88 3.66 -0.41 -3.46
N ALA A 89 2.95 -0.53 -4.58
CA ALA A 89 1.51 -0.78 -4.62
C ALA A 89 1.17 -2.08 -3.88
N SER A 90 0.36 -1.97 -2.84
CA SER A 90 0.09 -3.07 -1.91
C SER A 90 -1.38 -3.14 -1.50
N ILE A 91 -1.84 -4.35 -1.19
CA ILE A 91 -3.13 -4.68 -0.58
C ILE A 91 -2.95 -4.66 0.94
N ILE A 92 -3.77 -3.87 1.62
CA ILE A 92 -3.59 -3.53 3.04
C ILE A 92 -4.93 -3.72 3.78
N PRO A 93 -4.93 -4.19 5.04
CA PRO A 93 -6.13 -4.24 5.88
C PRO A 93 -6.81 -2.89 6.02
N MET A 94 -8.13 -2.81 5.80
CA MET A 94 -8.89 -1.54 5.84
C MET A 94 -8.79 -0.85 7.20
N GLU A 95 -8.67 -1.61 8.29
CA GLU A 95 -8.45 -1.08 9.63
C GLU A 95 -7.17 -0.24 9.77
N PHE A 96 -6.19 -0.37 8.86
CA PHE A 96 -4.99 0.45 8.86
C PHE A 96 -5.16 1.79 8.14
N PHE A 97 -6.25 1.97 7.39
CA PHE A 97 -6.51 3.19 6.64
C PHE A 97 -6.42 4.49 7.48
N PRO A 98 -6.87 4.57 8.75
CA PRO A 98 -6.76 5.81 9.52
C PRO A 98 -5.30 6.29 9.68
N TYR A 99 -4.34 5.38 9.80
CA TYR A 99 -2.90 5.70 9.87
C TYR A 99 -2.36 6.24 8.54
N TRP A 100 -3.00 5.90 7.42
CA TRP A 100 -2.63 6.46 6.12
C TRP A 100 -2.85 7.98 6.05
N GLY A 101 -3.65 8.58 6.93
CA GLY A 101 -3.81 10.04 7.00
C GLY A 101 -2.48 10.81 7.11
N HIS A 102 -1.63 10.42 8.07
CA HIS A 102 -0.28 11.01 8.23
C HIS A 102 0.63 10.68 7.05
N ARG A 103 0.54 9.45 6.53
CA ARG A 103 1.29 9.04 5.34
C ARG A 103 0.92 9.89 4.12
N PHE A 104 -0.36 10.20 3.90
CA PHE A 104 -0.83 11.01 2.78
C PHE A 104 -0.25 12.43 2.85
N LEU A 105 -0.23 13.03 4.04
CA LEU A 105 0.36 14.35 4.26
C LEU A 105 1.87 14.33 3.96
N ARG A 106 2.61 13.42 4.61
CA ARG A 106 4.06 13.26 4.40
C ARG A 106 4.40 12.94 2.94
N THR A 107 3.58 12.12 2.28
CA THR A 107 3.76 11.77 0.86
C THR A 107 3.52 12.98 -0.03
N ARG A 108 2.46 13.75 0.19
CA ARG A 108 2.19 14.97 -0.57
C ARG A 108 3.39 15.92 -0.54
N ASP A 109 3.94 16.19 0.64
CA ASP A 109 5.07 17.11 0.80
C ASP A 109 6.32 16.60 0.04
N LYS A 110 6.60 15.29 0.12
CA LYS A 110 7.67 14.63 -0.66
C LYS A 110 7.44 14.72 -2.17
N LEU A 111 6.22 14.45 -2.64
CA LEU A 111 5.93 14.40 -4.08
C LEU A 111 5.92 15.79 -4.71
N VAL A 112 5.38 16.80 -4.02
CA VAL A 112 5.40 18.21 -4.48
C VAL A 112 6.84 18.73 -4.58
N GLY A 113 7.74 18.31 -3.68
CA GLY A 113 9.17 18.62 -3.77
C GLY A 113 9.92 17.88 -4.88
N SER A 114 9.35 16.81 -5.45
CA SER A 114 10.06 15.93 -6.37
C SER A 114 10.10 16.46 -7.81
N ARG A 115 11.31 16.64 -8.35
CA ARG A 115 11.52 17.00 -9.77
C ARG A 115 10.94 15.96 -10.74
N TRP A 116 10.95 14.68 -10.34
CA TRP A 116 10.37 13.60 -11.14
C TRP A 116 8.86 13.82 -11.35
N TRP A 117 8.14 14.19 -10.29
CA TRP A 117 6.71 14.44 -10.33
C TRP A 117 6.37 15.71 -11.09
N LYS A 118 7.11 16.81 -10.85
CA LYS A 118 6.93 18.08 -11.59
C LYS A 118 7.04 17.86 -13.10
N ASN A 119 8.09 17.17 -13.56
CA ASN A 119 8.28 16.91 -14.98
C ASN A 119 7.17 16.07 -15.62
N ARG A 120 6.52 15.16 -14.87
CA ARG A 120 5.48 14.25 -15.37
C ARG A 120 4.09 14.85 -15.34
N MET A 121 3.79 15.72 -14.37
CA MET A 121 2.50 16.40 -14.27
C MET A 121 2.40 17.62 -15.20
N GLY A 122 3.53 18.13 -15.69
CA GLY A 122 3.57 19.24 -16.63
C GLY A 122 3.66 20.59 -15.92
N ASP A 123 3.30 21.65 -16.65
CA ASP A 123 3.58 23.03 -16.24
C ASP A 123 2.64 23.53 -15.13
N ASP A 124 1.43 22.94 -15.01
CA ASP A 124 0.47 23.23 -13.94
C ASP A 124 -0.09 21.93 -13.32
N PRO A 125 0.62 21.36 -12.31
CA PRO A 125 0.19 20.16 -11.60
C PRO A 125 -1.14 20.31 -10.85
N ASP A 126 -1.46 21.52 -10.37
CA ASP A 126 -2.68 21.77 -9.59
C ASP A 126 -3.91 21.80 -10.50
N GLU A 127 -3.80 22.42 -11.67
CA GLU A 127 -4.85 22.40 -12.70
C GLU A 127 -5.17 20.98 -13.17
N ILE A 128 -4.17 20.17 -13.50
CA ILE A 128 -4.43 18.79 -13.94
C ILE A 128 -5.05 17.94 -12.84
N CYS A 129 -4.64 18.12 -11.57
CA CYS A 129 -5.27 17.44 -10.44
C CYS A 129 -6.74 17.87 -10.24
N ARG A 130 -7.04 19.16 -10.33
CA ARG A 130 -8.41 19.68 -10.26
C ARG A 130 -9.28 19.13 -11.39
N ARG A 131 -8.76 19.08 -12.62
CA ARG A 131 -9.47 18.49 -13.76
C ARG A 131 -9.78 17.01 -13.59
N VAL A 132 -8.82 16.23 -13.07
CA VAL A 132 -9.02 14.80 -12.76
C VAL A 132 -10.12 14.62 -11.72
N LEU A 133 -10.04 15.35 -10.59
CA LEU A 133 -11.04 15.27 -9.52
C LEU A 133 -12.42 15.66 -10.04
N HIS A 134 -12.53 16.78 -10.74
CA HIS A 134 -13.79 17.25 -11.31
C HIS A 134 -14.41 16.22 -12.27
N HIS A 135 -13.60 15.61 -13.13
CA HIS A 135 -14.09 14.57 -14.02
C HIS A 135 -14.68 13.38 -13.25
N ILE A 136 -14.01 12.91 -12.19
CA ILE A 136 -14.45 11.77 -11.36
C ILE A 136 -15.69 12.14 -10.52
N GLU A 137 -15.76 13.38 -10.02
CA GLU A 137 -16.93 13.89 -9.31
C GLU A 137 -18.18 13.82 -10.19
N GLN A 138 -18.08 14.26 -11.44
CA GLN A 138 -19.21 14.35 -12.38
C GLN A 138 -19.54 13.02 -13.08
N ASN A 139 -18.54 12.23 -13.47
CA ASN A 139 -18.72 11.05 -14.32
C ASN A 139 -18.56 9.71 -13.57
N GLY A 140 -18.15 9.75 -12.30
CA GLY A 140 -17.86 8.56 -11.50
C GLY A 140 -16.44 8.04 -11.70
N ALA A 141 -16.22 6.79 -11.24
CA ALA A 141 -14.91 6.18 -11.22
C ALA A 141 -14.28 6.05 -12.62
N ALA A 142 -12.98 6.34 -12.73
CA ALA A 142 -12.26 6.38 -14.01
C ALA A 142 -10.90 5.68 -13.96
N LYS A 143 -10.49 5.09 -15.09
CA LYS A 143 -9.11 4.59 -15.30
C LYS A 143 -8.33 5.55 -16.18
N SER A 144 -7.00 5.41 -16.17
CA SER A 144 -6.10 6.27 -16.95
C SER A 144 -6.43 6.38 -18.45
N ARG A 145 -7.06 5.35 -19.05
CA ARG A 145 -7.46 5.36 -20.47
C ARG A 145 -8.66 6.27 -20.76
N ASP A 146 -9.48 6.55 -19.77
CA ASP A 146 -10.67 7.39 -19.90
C ASP A 146 -10.28 8.87 -19.84
N LEU A 147 -9.17 9.20 -19.16
CA LEU A 147 -8.68 10.56 -18.93
C LEU A 147 -7.66 11.04 -19.98
N ARG A 148 -7.78 10.60 -21.23
CA ARG A 148 -6.88 11.02 -22.32
C ARG A 148 -7.23 12.41 -22.83
N TRP A 149 -7.05 13.41 -21.97
CA TRP A 149 -6.95 14.80 -22.40
C TRP A 149 -5.56 15.00 -23.00
N ASN A 150 -5.50 15.10 -24.32
CA ASN A 150 -4.31 15.60 -24.96
C ASN A 150 -4.11 17.07 -24.53
N ARG A 151 -2.86 17.55 -24.51
CA ARG A 151 -2.61 18.98 -24.38
C ARG A 151 -3.34 19.67 -25.54
N GLY A 152 -4.37 20.45 -25.25
CA GLY A 152 -5.23 21.09 -26.25
C GLY A 152 -6.41 20.22 -26.67
N ASP A 153 -7.58 20.83 -26.71
CA ASP A 153 -8.89 20.22 -26.96
C ASP A 153 -9.07 19.69 -28.39
N GLU A 154 -8.36 18.63 -28.76
CA GLU A 154 -8.62 17.89 -30.00
C GLU A 154 -8.75 16.39 -29.73
N PHE A 155 -9.90 15.86 -30.20
CA PHE A 155 -10.15 14.43 -30.37
C PHE A 155 -8.93 13.76 -31.03
N PRO A 156 -8.52 12.55 -30.60
CA PRO A 156 -7.25 11.98 -30.99
C PRO A 156 -7.19 11.73 -32.50
N ASP A 157 -6.28 12.43 -33.18
CA ASP A 157 -5.71 11.92 -34.42
C ASP A 157 -4.96 10.61 -34.09
N LYS A 158 -5.48 9.50 -34.61
CA LYS A 158 -4.95 8.14 -34.42
C LYS A 158 -3.50 7.99 -34.96
N SER A 159 -2.96 9.00 -35.63
CA SER A 159 -1.64 8.97 -36.27
C SER A 159 -0.46 9.30 -35.34
N LYS A 160 -0.65 10.02 -34.23
CA LYS A 160 0.46 10.43 -33.35
C LYS A 160 0.74 9.39 -32.26
N LYS A 161 1.60 8.41 -32.58
CA LYS A 161 2.23 7.54 -31.60
C LYS A 161 3.14 8.36 -30.68
N SER A 162 2.59 8.88 -29.58
CA SER A 162 3.38 9.38 -28.46
C SER A 162 4.18 8.21 -27.86
N SER A 163 5.48 8.21 -28.14
CA SER A 163 6.49 7.28 -27.64
C SER A 163 6.79 7.54 -26.16
N SER A 164 5.78 7.46 -25.30
CA SER A 164 5.99 7.47 -23.85
C SER A 164 6.33 6.06 -23.39
N TRP A 165 7.60 5.80 -23.09
CA TRP A 165 8.08 4.56 -22.48
C TRP A 165 7.25 4.32 -21.19
N TRP A 166 6.40 3.29 -21.20
CA TRP A 166 5.35 2.93 -20.21
C TRP A 166 4.01 3.69 -20.19
N GLY A 167 3.67 4.46 -21.23
CA GLY A 167 2.34 5.07 -21.36
C GLY A 167 2.00 6.08 -20.26
N TRP A 168 3.00 6.79 -19.74
CA TRP A 168 2.82 7.89 -18.80
C TRP A 168 2.39 9.15 -19.55
N ASN A 169 1.21 9.67 -19.20
CA ASN A 169 0.74 11.00 -19.58
C ASN A 169 0.43 11.81 -18.30
N PRO A 170 0.28 13.15 -18.38
CA PRO A 170 -0.01 13.98 -17.21
C PRO A 170 -1.24 13.53 -16.42
N SER A 171 -2.33 13.09 -17.09
CA SER A 171 -3.52 12.57 -16.42
C SER A 171 -3.24 11.32 -15.58
N LYS A 172 -2.41 10.38 -16.09
CA LYS A 172 -1.98 9.19 -15.35
C LYS A 172 -1.12 9.58 -14.15
N ALA A 173 -0.24 10.57 -14.32
CA ALA A 173 0.54 11.10 -13.21
C ALA A 173 -0.37 11.71 -12.13
N ALA A 174 -1.33 12.55 -12.51
CA ALA A 174 -2.31 13.12 -11.60
C ALA A 174 -3.14 12.04 -10.87
N LEU A 175 -3.63 11.01 -11.56
CA LEU A 175 -4.32 9.87 -10.92
C LEU A 175 -3.46 9.20 -9.84
N VAL A 176 -2.21 8.87 -10.16
CA VAL A 176 -1.30 8.23 -9.21
C VAL A 176 -0.95 9.17 -8.05
N PHE A 177 -0.75 10.46 -8.32
CA PHE A 177 -0.52 11.47 -7.29
C PHE A 177 -1.71 11.59 -6.32
N LEU A 178 -2.93 11.73 -6.85
CA LEU A 178 -4.14 11.85 -6.06
C LEU A 178 -4.43 10.58 -5.24
N TRP A 179 -4.12 9.41 -5.78
CA TRP A 179 -4.21 8.14 -5.04
C TRP A 179 -3.18 8.03 -3.91
N ARG A 180 -1.91 8.39 -4.19
CA ARG A 180 -0.83 8.39 -3.19
C ARG A 180 -1.00 9.44 -2.09
N THR A 181 -1.83 10.44 -2.33
CA THR A 181 -2.13 11.53 -1.37
C THR A 181 -3.55 11.42 -0.78
N GLY A 182 -4.23 10.30 -1.02
CA GLY A 182 -5.50 9.97 -0.36
C GLY A 182 -6.71 10.74 -0.86
N LYS A 183 -6.60 11.49 -1.97
CA LYS A 183 -7.75 12.15 -2.62
C LYS A 183 -8.57 11.19 -3.48
N LEU A 184 -7.91 10.18 -4.05
CA LEU A 184 -8.56 9.07 -4.73
C LEU A 184 -8.20 7.75 -4.05
N ALA A 185 -9.07 6.75 -4.22
CA ALA A 185 -8.82 5.37 -3.85
C ALA A 185 -9.05 4.46 -5.06
N VAL A 186 -8.47 3.26 -5.04
CA VAL A 186 -8.75 2.24 -6.07
C VAL A 186 -10.10 1.61 -5.74
N ALA A 187 -11.11 1.92 -6.54
CA ALA A 187 -12.45 1.37 -6.36
C ALA A 187 -12.50 -0.10 -6.78
N LYS A 188 -11.82 -0.45 -7.87
CA LYS A 188 -11.74 -1.79 -8.43
C LYS A 188 -10.58 -1.92 -9.40
N ARG A 189 -10.33 -3.13 -9.90
CA ARG A 189 -9.44 -3.37 -11.03
C ARG A 189 -10.18 -3.96 -12.21
N GLU A 190 -9.95 -3.42 -13.39
CA GLU A 190 -10.39 -4.03 -14.66
C GLU A 190 -9.18 -4.64 -15.34
N GLY A 191 -9.07 -5.98 -15.20
CA GLY A 191 -7.80 -6.66 -15.45
C GLY A 191 -6.74 -6.16 -14.47
N PHE A 192 -5.65 -5.57 -14.99
CA PHE A 192 -4.61 -4.97 -14.13
C PHE A 192 -4.64 -3.44 -14.10
N GLN A 193 -5.68 -2.83 -14.68
CA GLN A 193 -5.86 -1.39 -14.68
C GLN A 193 -6.63 -0.96 -13.44
N LYS A 194 -6.07 -0.01 -12.67
CA LYS A 194 -6.76 0.63 -11.56
C LYS A 194 -7.90 1.49 -12.08
N VAL A 195 -9.08 1.32 -11.49
CA VAL A 195 -10.20 2.25 -11.62
C VAL A 195 -10.27 3.05 -10.33
N TYR A 196 -10.11 4.36 -10.44
CA TYR A 196 -10.03 5.28 -9.31
C TYR A 196 -11.37 5.97 -9.09
N ASP A 197 -11.75 6.15 -7.83
CA ASP A 197 -12.89 7.00 -7.45
C ASP A 197 -12.49 7.84 -6.22
N LEU A 198 -13.36 8.78 -5.85
CA LEU A 198 -13.19 9.60 -4.66
C LEU A 198 -13.03 8.71 -3.43
N THR A 199 -12.06 9.03 -2.58
CA THR A 199 -11.78 8.25 -1.37
C THR A 199 -13.02 8.06 -0.50
N GLU A 200 -13.89 9.07 -0.39
CA GLU A 200 -15.13 9.01 0.37
C GLU A 200 -16.22 8.09 -0.22
N ARG A 201 -16.15 7.78 -1.52
CA ARG A 201 -17.05 6.80 -2.16
C ARG A 201 -16.56 5.37 -2.01
N VAL A 202 -15.27 5.18 -1.73
CA VAL A 202 -14.61 3.86 -1.69
C VAL A 202 -14.35 3.38 -0.26
N ILE A 203 -13.86 4.28 0.59
CA ILE A 203 -13.41 3.95 1.94
C ILE A 203 -14.53 4.25 2.94
N PRO A 204 -14.97 3.27 3.73
CA PRO A 204 -16.06 3.45 4.68
C PRO A 204 -15.81 4.60 5.68
N ASP A 205 -16.87 5.34 6.01
CA ASP A 205 -16.86 6.48 6.95
C ASP A 205 -16.19 6.17 8.28
N VAL A 206 -16.41 4.96 8.81
CA VAL A 206 -15.86 4.53 10.11
C VAL A 206 -14.35 4.62 10.13
N TYR A 207 -13.66 4.28 9.03
CA TYR A 207 -12.20 4.38 8.94
C TYR A 207 -11.73 5.79 8.60
N ARG A 208 -12.47 6.54 7.77
CA ARG A 208 -12.10 7.92 7.39
C ARG A 208 -12.23 8.93 8.53
N LYS A 209 -13.13 8.66 9.48
CA LYS A 209 -13.41 9.55 10.62
C LYS A 209 -12.46 9.35 11.80
N LEU A 210 -11.78 8.20 11.88
CA LEU A 210 -10.75 7.96 12.88
C LEU A 210 -9.53 8.84 12.59
N LYS A 211 -9.01 9.48 13.63
CA LYS A 211 -7.82 10.32 13.57
C LYS A 211 -6.89 9.90 14.70
N TYR A 212 -5.64 9.67 14.34
CA TYR A 212 -4.56 9.40 15.28
C TYR A 212 -3.62 10.61 15.33
N SER A 213 -3.02 10.83 16.48
CA SER A 213 -1.90 11.75 16.63
C SER A 213 -0.68 11.27 15.85
N GLU A 214 0.29 12.17 15.63
CA GLU A 214 1.55 11.79 14.97
C GLU A 214 2.33 10.74 15.79
N GLN A 215 2.27 10.83 17.12
CA GLN A 215 2.90 9.84 18.00
C GLN A 215 2.25 8.46 17.84
N GLU A 216 0.92 8.37 17.84
CA GLU A 216 0.22 7.08 17.61
C GLU A 216 0.51 6.50 16.22
N TYR A 217 0.74 7.35 15.20
CA TYR A 217 1.15 6.90 13.87
C TYR A 217 2.57 6.33 13.85
N ILE A 218 3.51 6.96 14.58
CA ILE A 218 4.88 6.47 14.73
C ILE A 218 4.87 5.15 15.51
N ASP A 219 4.13 5.10 16.62
CA ASP A 219 4.00 3.91 17.45
C ASP A 219 3.42 2.75 16.65
N TRP A 220 2.32 2.97 15.93
CA TRP A 220 1.73 1.96 15.05
C TRP A 220 2.71 1.48 13.97
N ASN A 221 3.42 2.38 13.28
CA ASN A 221 4.40 2.00 12.27
C ASN A 221 5.48 1.09 12.86
N CYS A 222 6.09 1.50 13.96
CA CYS A 222 7.24 0.78 14.52
C CYS A 222 6.81 -0.55 15.17
N THR A 223 5.70 -0.53 15.91
CA THR A 223 5.10 -1.70 16.56
C THR A 223 4.75 -2.76 15.52
N THR A 224 3.94 -2.41 14.52
CA THR A 224 3.51 -3.39 13.51
C THR A 224 4.66 -3.82 12.60
N ALA A 225 5.65 -2.95 12.33
CA ALA A 225 6.83 -3.35 11.61
C ALA A 225 7.62 -4.43 12.37
N ILE A 226 7.93 -4.20 13.66
CA ILE A 226 8.69 -5.18 14.45
C ILE A 226 7.92 -6.49 14.67
N GLU A 227 6.59 -6.43 14.83
CA GLU A 227 5.73 -7.63 14.89
C GLU A 227 5.77 -8.44 13.60
N ASN A 228 5.92 -7.79 12.44
CA ASN A 228 5.94 -8.47 11.14
C ASN A 228 7.33 -8.97 10.74
N ILE A 229 8.40 -8.24 11.06
CA ILE A 229 9.77 -8.68 10.75
C ILE A 229 10.35 -9.59 11.84
N GLY A 230 9.83 -9.51 13.07
CA GLY A 230 10.21 -10.32 14.24
C GLY A 230 11.50 -9.86 14.93
N PHE A 231 12.50 -9.46 14.16
CA PHE A 231 13.77 -8.92 14.63
C PHE A 231 14.36 -7.99 13.57
N GLY A 232 15.15 -7.01 14.01
CA GLY A 232 15.81 -6.09 13.10
C GLY A 232 16.28 -4.81 13.78
N SER A 233 17.12 -4.08 13.07
CA SER A 233 17.55 -2.74 13.44
C SER A 233 16.42 -1.73 13.30
N HIS A 234 16.56 -0.57 13.96
CA HIS A 234 15.65 0.56 13.78
C HIS A 234 15.54 1.01 12.31
N THR A 235 16.57 0.76 11.48
CA THR A 235 16.52 1.09 10.04
C THR A 235 15.62 0.14 9.26
N GLU A 236 15.57 -1.14 9.62
CA GLU A 236 14.68 -2.13 9.01
C GLU A 236 13.23 -1.90 9.44
N ILE A 237 13.01 -1.55 10.70
CA ILE A 237 11.71 -1.10 11.24
C ILE A 237 11.18 0.08 10.41
N ALA A 238 12.00 1.11 10.19
CA ALA A 238 11.58 2.27 9.39
C ALA A 238 11.31 1.92 7.91
N LYS A 239 12.09 1.00 7.33
CA LYS A 239 11.96 0.57 5.93
C LYS A 239 10.72 -0.25 5.65
N TYR A 240 10.26 -1.06 6.60
CA TYR A 240 9.16 -2.02 6.39
C TYR A 240 7.92 -1.35 5.76
N TRP A 241 7.44 -0.29 6.41
CA TRP A 241 6.33 0.51 5.91
C TRP A 241 6.79 1.71 5.04
N GLU A 242 8.01 2.21 5.21
CA GLU A 242 8.46 3.53 4.68
C GLU A 242 7.61 4.73 5.18
N GLY A 243 6.96 4.59 6.34
CA GLY A 243 6.07 5.62 6.91
C GLY A 243 6.74 6.63 7.84
N VAL A 244 7.85 6.23 8.44
CA VAL A 244 8.62 6.98 9.43
C VAL A 244 10.09 7.07 9.01
N THR A 245 10.81 8.03 9.55
CA THR A 245 12.24 8.17 9.33
C THR A 245 13.04 7.17 10.20
N PRO A 246 14.28 6.82 9.80
CA PRO A 246 15.15 6.00 10.65
C PRO A 246 15.43 6.61 12.03
N GLN A 247 15.41 7.95 12.13
CA GLN A 247 15.60 8.66 13.40
C GLN A 247 14.37 8.57 14.31
N GLU A 248 13.17 8.71 13.76
CA GLU A 248 11.91 8.48 14.51
C GLU A 248 11.86 7.04 15.04
N ALA A 249 12.17 6.06 14.20
CA ALA A 249 12.23 4.65 14.61
C ALA A 249 13.30 4.39 15.68
N LYS A 250 14.48 5.02 15.56
CA LYS A 250 15.53 4.92 16.59
C LYS A 250 15.04 5.44 17.94
N THR A 251 14.46 6.65 17.96
CA THR A 251 13.91 7.25 19.17
C THR A 251 12.75 6.42 19.75
N TRP A 252 11.93 5.81 18.91
CA TRP A 252 10.90 4.87 19.36
C TRP A 252 11.49 3.62 20.01
N CYS A 253 12.54 3.03 19.43
CA CYS A 253 13.23 1.88 20.01
C CYS A 253 13.82 2.19 21.39
N GLU A 254 14.51 3.34 21.52
CA GLU A 254 15.10 3.80 22.79
C GLU A 254 14.04 3.97 23.90
N LYS A 255 12.84 4.45 23.55
CA LYS A 255 11.73 4.63 24.51
C LYS A 255 10.98 3.34 24.84
N SER A 256 10.92 2.41 23.88
CA SER A 256 10.13 1.17 23.98
C SER A 256 10.92 -0.02 24.53
N GLN A 257 12.24 0.15 24.70
CA GLN A 257 13.12 -0.86 25.24
C GLN A 257 12.64 -1.31 26.63
N HIS A 258 12.66 -2.61 26.86
CA HIS A 258 12.24 -3.29 28.10
C HIS A 258 10.75 -3.23 28.42
N ASN A 259 9.94 -2.51 27.65
CA ASN A 259 8.47 -2.47 27.79
C ASN A 259 7.76 -3.23 26.67
N TYR A 260 8.27 -3.15 25.44
CA TYR A 260 7.65 -3.75 24.27
C TYR A 260 8.66 -4.53 23.40
N ILE A 261 9.86 -3.98 23.24
CA ILE A 261 10.97 -4.63 22.54
C ILE A 261 12.10 -4.95 23.51
N MET A 262 12.93 -5.92 23.14
CA MET A 262 14.18 -6.21 23.81
C MET A 262 15.34 -6.22 22.82
N GLU A 263 16.49 -5.73 23.26
CA GLU A 263 17.72 -5.84 22.49
C GLU A 263 18.21 -7.29 22.52
N ILE A 264 18.54 -7.81 21.35
CA ILE A 264 19.02 -9.18 21.15
C ILE A 264 20.28 -9.16 20.29
N GLN A 265 21.20 -10.07 20.54
CA GLN A 265 22.25 -10.42 19.60
C GLN A 265 21.71 -11.49 18.65
N VAL A 266 21.74 -11.23 17.35
CA VAL A 266 21.37 -12.23 16.33
C VAL A 266 22.67 -12.86 15.87
N GLU A 267 22.89 -14.10 16.28
CA GLU A 267 24.17 -14.82 16.25
C GLU A 267 25.29 -14.20 17.11
N ALA A 268 25.90 -15.04 17.95
CA ALA A 268 27.27 -14.88 18.44
C ALA A 268 28.23 -15.74 17.61
#